data_AF-A0A645DX62-F1
#
_entry.id   AF-A0A645DX62-F1
#
_cell.length_a   1.000
_cell.length_b   1.000
_cell.length_c   1.000
_cell.angle_alpha   90.00
_cell.angle_beta   90.00
_cell.angle_gamma   90.00
#
_symmetry.space_group_name_H-M   'P 1'
#
loop_
_entity.id
_entity.type
_entity.pdbx_description
1 polymer ?
#
loop_
_entity_poly.entity_id
_entity_poly.type
_entity_poly.pdbx_seq_one_letter_code
_entity_poly.pdbx_strand_id
1 'polypeptide(L)'
;MGKKVVIVTDKYSEKFLKIGAELLNLEASIHIFKENMEDRQAELIINKYEPDHIIAIERPGRNIENRCYSMIGEDITEFCPNTDLLFIKAKQHNIKTSAVGDGGNEVGMGKVSDVVKKHVYKGSIICAQVETDSLIVAGVSNWGAFAICAGLCITNNKIIMYGEETYKDVLEKIVKAGAVDGCSKKNEATVDGLSYEENLSIFIKLKTTAENSVKYRLSASY
;
A
#
# COMPACT_ATOMS: atom_id res chain seq x y z
N MET A 1 3.15 -6.06 -16.11
CA MET A 1 2.52 -5.37 -17.25
C MET A 1 3.50 -4.49 -18.04
N GLY A 2 4.79 -4.85 -18.15
CA GLY A 2 5.78 -4.07 -18.92
C GLY A 2 6.14 -2.68 -18.36
N LYS A 3 5.69 -2.34 -17.15
CA LYS A 3 5.97 -1.08 -16.48
C LYS A 3 7.21 -1.22 -15.59
N LYS A 4 8.00 -0.15 -15.51
CA LYS A 4 9.09 -0.03 -14.53
C LYS A 4 8.51 0.35 -13.18
N VAL A 5 9.04 -0.23 -12.11
CA VAL A 5 8.55 0.01 -10.75
C VAL A 5 9.67 0.61 -9.90
N VAL A 6 9.31 1.65 -9.15
CA VAL A 6 10.14 2.23 -8.10
C VAL A 6 9.38 2.10 -6.80
N ILE A 7 10.04 1.52 -5.81
CA ILE A 7 9.49 1.36 -4.46
C ILE A 7 10.06 2.48 -3.61
N VAL A 8 9.18 3.19 -2.91
CA VAL A 8 9.57 4.18 -1.92
C VAL A 8 9.09 3.70 -0.56
N THR A 9 9.99 3.71 0.42
CA THR A 9 9.71 3.27 1.79
C THR A 9 10.58 4.03 2.79
N ASP A 10 10.48 3.72 4.08
CA ASP A 10 11.38 4.22 5.12
C ASP A 10 12.34 3.14 5.65
N LYS A 11 13.22 3.56 6.56
CA LYS A 11 14.26 2.73 7.18
C LYS A 11 13.69 1.57 8.01
N TYR A 12 12.46 1.68 8.53
CA TYR A 12 11.84 0.66 9.37
C TYR A 12 11.27 -0.48 8.51
N SER A 13 10.76 -0.16 7.32
CA SER A 13 10.20 -1.16 6.40
C SER A 13 11.21 -1.67 5.36
N GLU A 14 12.38 -1.03 5.21
CA GLU A 14 13.41 -1.37 4.22
C GLU A 14 13.74 -2.86 4.13
N LYS A 15 14.01 -3.48 5.29
CA LYS A 15 14.43 -4.89 5.35
C LYS A 15 13.36 -5.82 4.78
N PHE A 16 12.09 -5.58 5.11
CA PHE A 16 10.98 -6.44 4.68
C PHE A 16 10.71 -6.28 3.19
N LEU A 17 10.78 -5.05 2.66
CA LEU A 17 10.62 -4.83 1.21
C LEU A 17 11.78 -5.43 0.41
N LYS A 18 13.01 -5.40 0.92
CA LYS A 18 14.15 -6.07 0.27
C LYS A 18 13.95 -7.59 0.21
N ILE A 19 13.50 -8.21 1.30
CA ILE A 19 13.19 -9.65 1.34
C ILE A 19 12.10 -10.01 0.32
N GLY A 20 11.00 -9.24 0.30
CA GLY A 20 9.91 -9.45 -0.66
C GLY A 20 10.38 -9.27 -2.11
N ALA A 21 11.14 -8.21 -2.38
CA ALA A 21 11.67 -7.94 -3.72
C ALA A 21 12.62 -9.05 -4.21
N GLU A 22 13.52 -9.54 -3.35
CA GLU A 22 14.42 -10.65 -3.68
C GLU A 22 13.64 -11.94 -3.95
N LEU A 23 12.69 -12.30 -3.08
CA LEU A 23 11.89 -13.51 -3.24
C LEU A 23 11.10 -13.52 -4.54
N LEU A 24 10.54 -12.38 -4.89
CA LEU A 24 9.71 -12.20 -6.09
C LEU A 24 10.52 -11.90 -7.34
N ASN A 25 11.86 -11.85 -7.24
CA ASN A 25 12.78 -11.42 -8.31
C ASN A 25 12.34 -10.08 -8.94
N LEU A 26 11.94 -9.12 -8.11
CA LEU A 26 11.46 -7.82 -8.57
C LEU A 26 12.63 -6.93 -9.01
N GLU A 27 12.66 -6.59 -10.28
CA GLU A 27 13.52 -5.55 -10.83
C GLU A 27 12.98 -4.16 -10.49
N ALA A 28 13.13 -3.75 -9.22
CA ALA A 28 12.67 -2.46 -8.72
C ALA A 28 13.78 -1.71 -7.97
N SER A 29 13.87 -0.40 -8.21
CA SER A 29 14.70 0.47 -7.36
C SER A 29 13.97 0.72 -6.04
N ILE A 30 14.63 0.50 -4.90
CA ILE A 30 14.08 0.79 -3.57
C ILE A 30 14.74 2.07 -3.04
N HIS A 31 13.94 3.11 -2.78
CA HIS A 31 14.36 4.38 -2.20
C HIS A 31 13.91 4.49 -0.75
N ILE A 32 14.85 4.82 0.12
CA ILE A 32 14.59 5.03 1.54
C ILE A 32 14.42 6.53 1.81
N PHE A 33 13.20 6.96 2.12
CA PHE A 33 12.90 8.31 2.58
C PHE A 33 13.54 8.53 3.95
N LYS A 34 14.27 9.64 4.06
CA LYS A 34 14.94 10.07 5.28
C LYS A 34 14.27 11.34 5.79
N GLU A 35 14.11 11.40 7.10
CA GLU A 35 13.64 12.60 7.80
C GLU A 35 14.51 13.83 7.45
N ASN A 36 13.89 15.00 7.41
CA ASN A 36 14.49 16.30 7.11
C ASN A 36 15.02 16.48 5.68
N MET A 37 14.79 15.51 4.79
CA MET A 37 15.21 15.55 3.39
C MET A 37 14.06 15.23 2.44
N GLU A 38 12.83 15.10 2.95
CA GLU A 38 11.71 14.51 2.23
C GLU A 38 11.30 15.33 1.00
N ASP A 39 11.28 16.67 1.08
CA ASP A 39 10.93 17.51 -0.06
C ASP A 39 11.95 17.34 -1.20
N ARG A 40 13.24 17.42 -0.89
CA ARG A 40 14.32 17.19 -1.85
C ARG A 40 14.27 15.77 -2.41
N GLN A 41 14.02 14.76 -1.58
CA GLN A 41 13.92 13.37 -2.02
C GLN A 41 12.74 13.14 -2.95
N ALA A 42 11.57 13.70 -2.62
CA ALA A 42 10.39 13.65 -3.47
C ALA A 42 10.65 14.32 -4.82
N GLU A 43 11.27 15.50 -4.82
CA GLU A 43 11.66 16.22 -6.04
C GLU A 43 12.59 15.38 -6.93
N LEU A 44 13.64 14.81 -6.34
CA LEU A 44 14.61 13.97 -7.05
C LEU A 44 13.96 12.72 -7.66
N ILE A 45 13.04 12.09 -6.94
CA ILE A 45 12.36 10.87 -7.43
C ILE A 45 11.39 11.20 -8.57
N ILE A 46 10.58 12.26 -8.43
CA ILE A 46 9.67 12.71 -9.49
C ILE A 46 10.46 13.04 -10.75
N ASN A 47 11.51 13.85 -10.65
CA ASN A 47 12.29 14.28 -11.82
C ASN A 47 13.15 13.17 -12.43
N LYS A 48 13.66 12.24 -11.60
CA LYS A 48 14.50 11.14 -12.11
C LYS A 48 13.70 10.09 -12.88
N TYR A 49 12.50 9.77 -12.39
CA TYR A 49 11.72 8.63 -12.89
C TYR A 49 10.54 9.02 -13.76
N GLU A 50 10.09 10.28 -13.68
CA GLU A 50 8.94 10.82 -14.42
C GLU A 50 7.74 9.85 -14.39
N PRO A 51 7.27 9.43 -13.19
CA PRO A 51 6.32 8.35 -13.08
C PRO A 51 4.97 8.73 -13.72
N ASP A 52 4.36 7.79 -14.43
CA ASP A 52 3.00 7.96 -14.95
C ASP A 52 1.92 7.79 -13.85
N HIS A 53 2.30 7.15 -12.74
CA HIS A 53 1.42 6.86 -11.61
C HIS A 53 2.20 6.72 -10.29
N ILE A 54 1.60 7.13 -9.18
CA ILE A 54 2.08 6.88 -7.81
C ILE A 54 0.97 6.20 -7.01
N ILE A 55 1.31 5.14 -6.29
CA ILE A 55 0.37 4.42 -5.43
C ILE A 55 0.90 4.30 -4.00
N ALA A 56 0.08 4.64 -3.01
CA ALA A 56 0.30 4.30 -1.60
C ALA A 56 -0.49 3.03 -1.24
N ILE A 57 0.12 2.16 -0.44
CA ILE A 57 -0.55 1.02 0.20
C ILE A 57 -0.15 1.08 1.66
N GLU A 58 -1.13 1.27 2.55
CA GLU A 58 -0.90 1.32 4.01
C GLU A 58 0.19 2.34 4.41
N ARG A 59 0.26 3.47 3.70
CA ARG A 59 1.28 4.48 3.97
C ARG A 59 0.71 5.54 4.93
N PRO A 60 1.28 5.71 6.14
CA PRO A 60 0.81 6.74 7.07
C PRO A 60 0.88 8.15 6.44
N GLY A 61 -0.19 8.92 6.60
CA GLY A 61 -0.33 10.27 6.07
C GLY A 61 -0.37 11.33 7.17
N ARG A 62 -0.01 12.57 6.83
CA ARG A 62 -0.10 13.69 7.79
C ARG A 62 -1.55 14.15 7.94
N ASN A 63 -1.97 14.42 9.16
CA ASN A 63 -3.22 15.11 9.45
C ASN A 63 -3.06 16.63 9.20
N ILE A 64 -4.12 17.40 9.48
CA ILE A 64 -4.14 18.86 9.29
C ILE A 64 -3.12 19.64 10.14
N GLU A 65 -2.63 19.05 11.22
CA GLU A 65 -1.58 19.63 12.09
C GLU A 65 -0.17 19.19 11.66
N ASN A 66 -0.05 18.57 10.49
CA ASN A 66 1.18 18.01 9.95
C ASN A 66 1.79 16.91 10.85
N ARG A 67 0.95 16.15 11.55
CA ARG A 67 1.32 15.03 12.42
C ARG A 67 0.81 13.71 11.86
N CYS A 68 1.47 12.60 12.20
CA CYS A 68 1.03 11.27 11.84
C CYS A 68 0.66 10.50 13.11
N TYR A 69 -0.49 9.82 13.11
CA TYR A 69 -0.99 9.09 14.27
C TYR A 69 -1.26 7.62 13.94
N SER A 70 -1.13 6.74 14.93
CA SER A 70 -1.66 5.39 14.87
C SER A 70 -3.20 5.38 14.98
N MET A 71 -3.83 4.24 14.71
CA MET A 71 -5.29 4.07 14.85
C MET A 71 -5.82 4.31 16.25
N ILE A 72 -4.99 4.11 17.29
CA ILE A 72 -5.35 4.42 18.68
C ILE A 72 -4.99 5.86 19.08
N GLY A 73 -4.51 6.68 18.15
CA GLY A 73 -4.20 8.10 18.33
C GLY A 73 -2.87 8.38 19.04
N GLU A 74 -1.91 7.46 18.94
CA GLU A 74 -0.52 7.74 19.38
C GLU A 74 0.21 8.50 18.29
N ASP A 75 0.95 9.55 18.68
CA ASP A 75 1.78 10.29 17.72
C ASP A 75 2.97 9.42 17.29
N ILE A 76 3.02 9.11 16.01
CA ILE A 76 4.09 8.33 15.37
C ILE A 76 4.88 9.17 14.35
N THR A 77 4.74 10.50 14.40
CA THR A 77 5.33 11.46 13.45
C THR A 77 6.82 11.23 13.24
N GLU A 78 7.57 10.99 14.32
CA GLU A 78 9.03 10.80 14.29
C GLU A 78 9.45 9.49 13.60
N PHE A 79 8.56 8.50 13.50
CA PHE A 79 8.81 7.22 12.87
C PHE A 79 8.32 7.17 11.42
N CYS A 80 7.65 8.22 10.95
CA CYS A 80 7.06 8.30 9.63
C CYS A 80 7.66 9.48 8.86
N PRO A 81 8.69 9.26 8.02
CA PRO A 81 9.15 10.26 7.06
C PRO A 81 7.98 10.75 6.21
N ASN A 82 7.93 12.06 5.92
CA ASN A 82 6.81 12.70 5.23
C ASN A 82 6.71 12.32 3.74
N THR A 83 6.10 11.17 3.43
CA THR A 83 5.89 10.71 2.06
C THR A 83 4.76 11.43 1.33
N ASP A 84 3.91 12.20 2.02
CA ASP A 84 2.84 13.02 1.45
C ASP A 84 3.35 13.95 0.34
N LEU A 85 4.61 14.39 0.47
CA LEU A 85 5.28 15.28 -0.49
C LEU A 85 5.39 14.65 -1.89
N LEU A 86 5.45 13.32 -2.01
CA LEU A 86 5.38 12.65 -3.32
C LEU A 86 4.02 12.87 -4.00
N PHE A 87 2.94 12.84 -3.24
CA PHE A 87 1.57 12.99 -3.76
C PHE A 87 1.25 14.46 -4.05
N ILE A 88 1.74 15.37 -3.21
CA ILE A 88 1.65 16.81 -3.47
C ILE A 88 2.40 17.18 -4.76
N LYS A 89 3.63 16.70 -4.94
CA LYS A 89 4.40 16.93 -6.17
C LYS A 89 3.79 16.20 -7.37
N ALA A 90 3.29 14.97 -7.21
CA ALA A 90 2.57 14.28 -8.27
C ALA A 90 1.43 15.13 -8.84
N LYS A 91 0.62 15.75 -7.96
CA LYS A 91 -0.44 16.67 -8.36
C LYS A 91 0.08 17.88 -9.13
N GLN A 92 1.21 18.48 -8.69
CA GLN A 92 1.85 19.61 -9.38
C GLN A 92 2.34 19.24 -10.79
N HIS A 93 2.74 17.99 -11.00
CA HIS A 93 3.23 17.46 -12.26
C HIS A 93 2.15 16.72 -13.09
N ASN A 94 0.87 16.79 -12.70
CA ASN A 94 -0.25 16.06 -13.33
C ASN A 94 -0.07 14.53 -13.40
N ILE A 95 0.65 13.95 -12.44
CA ILE A 95 0.86 12.51 -12.29
C ILE A 95 -0.32 11.91 -11.55
N LYS A 96 -0.81 10.76 -12.03
CA LYS A 96 -1.96 10.08 -11.42
C LYS A 96 -1.60 9.45 -10.08
N THR A 97 -2.51 9.55 -9.12
CA THR A 97 -2.31 9.06 -7.76
C THR A 97 -3.40 8.09 -7.33
N SER A 98 -3.00 6.99 -6.72
CA SER A 98 -3.92 6.06 -6.04
C SER A 98 -3.48 5.79 -4.61
N ALA A 99 -4.42 5.37 -3.78
CA ALA A 99 -4.11 4.89 -2.45
C ALA A 99 -4.99 3.70 -2.06
N VAL A 100 -4.43 2.86 -1.18
CA VAL A 100 -5.16 1.86 -0.41
C VAL A 100 -4.93 2.14 1.07
N GLY A 101 -6.01 2.18 1.83
CA GLY A 101 -5.99 2.26 3.29
C GLY A 101 -7.19 1.52 3.89
N ASP A 102 -7.17 1.30 5.18
CA ASP A 102 -8.23 0.64 5.94
C ASP A 102 -8.62 1.38 7.24
N GLY A 103 -7.78 2.31 7.71
CA GLY A 103 -7.94 2.99 8.99
C GLY A 103 -8.44 4.43 8.92
N GLY A 104 -8.04 5.20 7.92
CA GLY A 104 -8.35 6.64 7.77
C GLY A 104 -7.16 7.58 8.04
N ASN A 105 -6.05 7.07 8.57
CA ASN A 105 -4.81 7.80 8.89
C ASN A 105 -3.73 7.64 7.80
N GLU A 106 -4.06 7.02 6.68
CA GLU A 106 -3.17 6.74 5.55
C GLU A 106 -3.34 7.79 4.45
N VAL A 107 -2.27 7.98 3.67
CA VAL A 107 -2.29 8.82 2.47
C VAL A 107 -3.46 8.43 1.58
N GLY A 108 -4.22 9.43 1.10
CA GLY A 108 -5.40 9.24 0.25
C GLY A 108 -6.72 9.29 1.00
N MET A 109 -6.73 8.97 2.31
CA MET A 109 -7.95 8.99 3.14
C MET A 109 -8.56 10.38 3.33
N GLY A 110 -7.82 11.45 3.01
CA GLY A 110 -8.36 12.81 2.94
C GLY A 110 -9.59 12.91 2.04
N LYS A 111 -9.67 12.06 1.00
CA LYS A 111 -10.77 12.00 0.04
C LYS A 111 -12.11 11.65 0.67
N VAL A 112 -12.08 10.94 1.80
CA VAL A 112 -13.26 10.52 2.58
C VAL A 112 -13.19 11.06 4.01
N SER A 113 -12.54 12.20 4.20
CA SER A 113 -12.27 12.76 5.53
C SER A 113 -13.52 12.98 6.38
N ASP A 114 -14.65 13.38 5.79
CA ASP A 114 -15.92 13.51 6.52
C ASP A 114 -16.40 12.17 7.10
N VAL A 115 -16.22 11.08 6.36
CA VAL A 115 -16.57 9.72 6.81
C VAL A 115 -15.61 9.29 7.92
N VAL A 116 -14.31 9.49 7.74
CA VAL A 116 -13.29 9.15 8.74
C VAL A 116 -13.55 9.90 10.05
N LYS A 117 -13.70 11.23 9.99
CA LYS A 117 -13.92 12.06 11.18
C LYS A 117 -15.18 11.71 11.94
N LYS A 118 -16.23 11.26 11.24
CA LYS A 118 -17.53 10.92 11.82
C LYS A 118 -17.59 9.50 12.38
N HIS A 119 -16.94 8.53 11.74
CA HIS A 119 -17.16 7.11 12.00
C HIS A 119 -15.94 6.36 12.54
N VAL A 120 -14.73 6.89 12.38
CA VAL A 120 -13.50 6.26 12.88
C VAL A 120 -13.20 6.77 14.29
N TYR A 121 -12.79 5.86 15.18
CA TYR A 121 -12.34 6.22 16.51
C TYR A 121 -11.18 7.23 16.44
N LYS A 122 -11.30 8.36 17.15
CA LYS A 122 -10.37 9.51 17.04
C LYS A 122 -10.18 10.05 15.61
N GLY A 123 -11.13 9.83 14.70
CA GLY A 123 -11.04 10.26 13.31
C GLY A 123 -10.74 11.76 13.13
N SER A 124 -11.25 12.62 14.01
CA SER A 124 -10.95 14.07 13.99
C SER A 124 -9.47 14.42 14.25
N ILE A 125 -8.71 13.50 14.86
CA ILE A 125 -7.29 13.67 15.18
C ILE A 125 -6.44 12.95 14.13
N ILE A 126 -6.77 11.69 13.83
CA ILE A 126 -5.89 10.81 13.06
C ILE A 126 -6.04 10.96 11.54
N CYS A 127 -7.16 11.53 11.07
CA CYS A 127 -7.49 11.58 9.65
C CYS A 127 -6.36 12.26 8.83
N ALA A 128 -5.80 11.51 7.90
CA ALA A 128 -4.81 12.03 6.96
C ALA A 128 -5.47 13.06 6.03
N GLN A 129 -4.73 14.12 5.68
CA GLN A 129 -5.25 15.24 4.90
C GLN A 129 -5.08 15.05 3.39
N VAL A 130 -4.11 14.24 2.97
CA VAL A 130 -3.79 14.08 1.54
C VAL A 130 -4.86 13.24 0.85
N GLU A 131 -5.36 13.76 -0.26
CA GLU A 131 -6.26 13.06 -1.17
C GLU A 131 -5.49 12.47 -2.36
N THR A 132 -6.05 11.42 -2.96
CA THR A 132 -5.57 10.82 -4.22
C THR A 132 -6.67 10.82 -5.28
N ASP A 133 -6.28 10.71 -6.56
CA ASP A 133 -7.24 10.62 -7.68
C ASP A 133 -8.16 9.40 -7.53
N SER A 134 -7.61 8.29 -7.05
CA SER A 134 -8.36 7.07 -6.71
C SER A 134 -8.05 6.62 -5.30
N LEU A 135 -9.07 6.27 -4.52
CA LEU A 135 -8.91 5.68 -3.19
C LEU A 135 -9.65 4.34 -3.17
N ILE A 136 -8.99 3.32 -2.64
CA ILE A 136 -9.59 2.03 -2.33
C ILE A 136 -9.56 1.87 -0.82
N VAL A 137 -10.73 1.76 -0.21
CA VAL A 137 -10.87 1.41 1.20
C VAL A 137 -11.16 -0.08 1.29
N ALA A 138 -10.38 -0.80 2.10
CA ALA A 138 -10.53 -2.25 2.31
C ALA A 138 -10.57 -2.57 3.81
N GLY A 139 -10.87 -3.82 4.17
CA GLY A 139 -10.78 -4.26 5.57
C GLY A 139 -9.34 -4.51 6.04
N VAL A 140 -8.42 -4.70 5.10
CA VAL A 140 -6.97 -4.80 5.26
C VAL A 140 -6.36 -4.24 3.98
N SER A 141 -5.40 -3.32 4.07
CA SER A 141 -4.78 -2.69 2.90
C SER A 141 -4.14 -3.69 1.91
N ASN A 142 -3.60 -4.80 2.41
CA ASN A 142 -3.10 -5.88 1.56
C ASN A 142 -4.21 -6.44 0.65
N TRP A 143 -5.44 -6.59 1.15
CA TRP A 143 -6.56 -7.07 0.33
C TRP A 143 -6.91 -6.09 -0.77
N GLY A 144 -6.90 -4.78 -0.46
CA GLY A 144 -7.09 -3.74 -1.47
C GLY A 144 -6.01 -3.77 -2.55
N ALA A 145 -4.74 -3.97 -2.17
CA ALA A 145 -3.65 -4.15 -3.12
C ALA A 145 -3.82 -5.40 -4.01
N PHE A 146 -4.24 -6.53 -3.44
CA PHE A 146 -4.56 -7.73 -4.23
C PHE A 146 -5.77 -7.52 -5.14
N ALA A 147 -6.77 -6.74 -4.71
CA ALA A 147 -7.92 -6.40 -5.54
C ALA A 147 -7.52 -5.51 -6.74
N ILE A 148 -6.58 -4.59 -6.56
CA ILE A 148 -5.96 -3.86 -7.70
C ILE A 148 -5.31 -4.84 -8.66
N CYS A 149 -4.50 -5.77 -8.15
CA CYS A 149 -3.83 -6.77 -8.98
C CYS A 149 -4.84 -7.66 -9.75
N ALA A 150 -5.91 -8.08 -9.08
CA ALA A 150 -7.02 -8.81 -9.71
C ALA A 150 -7.69 -7.98 -10.81
N GLY A 151 -8.00 -6.70 -10.56
CA GLY A 151 -8.55 -5.78 -11.55
C GLY A 151 -7.63 -5.58 -12.76
N LEU A 152 -6.32 -5.46 -12.53
CA LEU A 152 -5.32 -5.41 -13.60
C LEU A 152 -5.29 -6.70 -14.42
N CYS A 153 -5.43 -7.86 -13.78
CA CYS A 153 -5.51 -9.14 -14.48
C CYS A 153 -6.72 -9.17 -15.42
N ILE A 154 -7.89 -8.82 -14.90
CA ILE A 154 -9.17 -8.84 -15.63
C ILE A 154 -9.12 -7.90 -16.82
N THR A 155 -8.73 -6.64 -16.60
CA THR A 155 -8.73 -5.60 -17.64
C THR A 155 -7.76 -5.90 -18.78
N ASN A 156 -6.65 -6.59 -18.50
CA ASN A 156 -5.61 -6.93 -19.47
C ASN A 156 -5.68 -8.38 -19.98
N ASN A 157 -6.68 -9.16 -19.58
CA ASN A 157 -6.81 -10.59 -19.92
C ASN A 157 -5.53 -11.39 -19.64
N LYS A 158 -4.84 -11.10 -18.52
CA LYS A 158 -3.56 -11.72 -18.18
C LYS A 158 -3.48 -12.00 -16.69
N ILE A 159 -3.21 -13.24 -16.31
CA ILE A 159 -3.00 -13.61 -14.91
C ILE A 159 -1.58 -13.22 -14.49
N ILE A 160 -1.47 -12.34 -13.50
CA ILE A 160 -0.20 -11.88 -12.91
C ILE A 160 -0.15 -12.03 -11.38
N MET A 161 -1.24 -12.49 -10.76
CA MET A 161 -1.27 -12.78 -9.32
C MET A 161 -0.43 -14.02 -9.00
N TYR A 162 0.30 -13.97 -7.88
CA TYR A 162 1.18 -15.06 -7.46
C TYR A 162 0.39 -16.29 -6.93
N GLY A 163 1.12 -17.37 -6.66
CA GLY A 163 0.61 -18.57 -6.00
C GLY A 163 0.43 -18.40 -4.49
N GLU A 164 -0.34 -19.30 -3.88
CA GLU A 164 -0.53 -19.37 -2.42
C GLU A 164 0.78 -19.65 -1.70
N GLU A 165 1.64 -20.52 -2.27
CA GLU A 165 2.99 -20.78 -1.75
C GLU A 165 3.83 -19.50 -1.70
N THR A 166 3.80 -18.68 -2.76
CA THR A 166 4.52 -17.41 -2.78
C THR A 166 3.97 -16.43 -1.73
N TYR A 167 2.64 -16.38 -1.59
CA TYR A 167 1.99 -15.56 -0.55
C TYR A 167 2.48 -15.97 0.85
N LYS A 168 2.47 -17.28 1.13
CA LYS A 168 2.97 -17.87 2.37
C LYS A 168 4.43 -17.54 2.62
N ASP A 169 5.29 -17.80 1.63
CA ASP A 169 6.73 -17.62 1.75
C ASP A 169 7.11 -16.16 2.04
N VAL A 170 6.40 -15.19 1.43
CA VAL A 170 6.62 -13.77 1.71
C VAL A 170 6.31 -13.48 3.17
N LEU A 171 5.13 -13.87 3.66
CA LEU A 171 4.71 -13.61 5.04
C LEU A 171 5.67 -14.27 6.05
N GLU A 172 5.95 -15.57 5.88
CA GLU A 172 6.83 -16.31 6.78
C GLU A 172 8.24 -15.71 6.83
N LYS A 173 8.79 -15.28 5.69
CA LYS A 173 10.14 -14.69 5.67
C LYS A 173 10.20 -13.30 6.28
N ILE A 174 9.20 -12.43 6.07
CA ILE A 174 9.20 -11.12 6.72
C ILE A 174 8.99 -11.24 8.23
N VAL A 175 8.13 -12.17 8.68
CA VAL A 175 7.93 -12.47 10.11
C VAL A 175 9.21 -13.03 10.70
N LYS A 176 9.85 -14.03 10.07
CA LYS A 176 11.17 -14.54 10.51
C LYS A 176 12.25 -13.44 10.56
N ALA A 177 12.13 -12.42 9.73
CA ALA A 177 13.01 -11.26 9.73
C ALA A 177 12.67 -10.20 10.79
N GLY A 178 11.61 -10.38 11.57
CA GLY A 178 11.22 -9.50 12.67
C GLY A 178 10.03 -8.58 12.38
N ALA A 179 9.28 -8.80 11.29
CA ALA A 179 8.03 -8.06 11.06
C ALA A 179 7.03 -8.37 12.18
N VAL A 180 6.23 -7.38 12.57
CA VAL A 180 5.23 -7.51 13.62
C VAL A 180 3.85 -7.22 13.07
N ASP A 181 2.84 -7.84 13.66
CA ASP A 181 1.45 -7.53 13.39
C ASP A 181 1.10 -6.12 13.93
N GLY A 182 0.36 -5.36 13.12
CA GLY A 182 0.02 -3.97 13.42
C GLY A 182 -0.90 -3.81 14.64
N CYS A 183 -1.72 -4.81 14.95
CA CYS A 183 -2.69 -4.80 16.04
C CYS A 183 -2.10 -5.40 17.32
N SER A 184 -1.53 -6.60 17.26
CA SER A 184 -1.00 -7.33 18.42
C SER A 184 0.40 -6.86 18.83
N LYS A 185 1.13 -6.20 17.91
CA LYS A 185 2.53 -5.79 18.06
C LYS A 185 3.50 -6.95 18.30
N LYS A 186 3.07 -8.18 17.99
CA LYS A 186 3.87 -9.39 18.16
C LYS A 186 4.46 -9.84 16.83
N ASN A 187 5.57 -10.58 16.93
CA ASN A 187 6.17 -11.27 15.79
C ASN A 187 5.39 -12.58 15.52
N GLU A 188 4.31 -12.48 14.77
CA GLU A 188 3.42 -13.58 14.44
C GLU A 188 2.95 -13.45 12.98
N ALA A 189 2.55 -14.57 12.38
CA ALA A 189 2.10 -14.63 10.98
C ALA A 189 0.64 -14.20 10.83
N THR A 190 0.33 -13.02 11.37
CA THR A 190 -0.97 -12.35 11.28
C THR A 190 -0.80 -10.99 10.60
N VAL A 191 -1.88 -10.49 10.02
CA VAL A 191 -1.96 -9.14 9.46
C VAL A 191 -3.25 -8.52 9.98
N ASP A 192 -3.14 -7.34 10.58
CA ASP A 192 -4.19 -6.60 11.27
C ASP A 192 -4.95 -7.42 12.33
N GLY A 193 -4.23 -8.32 13.00
CA GLY A 193 -4.78 -9.22 14.01
C GLY A 193 -5.62 -10.37 13.44
N LEU A 194 -5.69 -10.51 12.11
CA LEU A 194 -6.35 -11.62 11.44
C LEU A 194 -5.37 -12.77 11.17
N SER A 195 -5.86 -13.99 11.28
CA SER A 195 -5.07 -15.19 11.04
C SER A 195 -4.54 -15.26 9.61
N TYR A 196 -3.50 -16.09 9.43
CA TYR A 196 -3.00 -16.43 8.11
C TYR A 196 -4.13 -17.00 7.22
N GLU A 197 -4.96 -17.89 7.76
CA GLU A 197 -6.05 -18.55 7.04
C GLU A 197 -7.13 -17.57 6.58
N GLU A 198 -7.48 -16.59 7.40
CA GLU A 198 -8.44 -15.53 7.06
C GLU A 198 -7.91 -14.67 5.90
N ASN A 199 -6.67 -14.20 6.02
CA ASN A 199 -6.03 -13.39 5.00
C ASN A 199 -5.84 -14.17 3.67
N LEU A 200 -5.39 -15.43 3.76
CA LEU A 200 -5.23 -16.31 2.61
C LEU A 200 -6.56 -16.57 1.91
N SER A 201 -7.66 -16.77 2.67
CA SER A 201 -8.99 -16.98 2.10
C SER A 201 -9.42 -15.82 1.20
N ILE A 202 -9.16 -14.57 1.61
CA ILE A 202 -9.47 -13.39 0.80
C ILE A 202 -8.58 -13.31 -0.44
N PHE A 203 -7.28 -13.58 -0.29
CA PHE A 203 -6.35 -13.64 -1.42
C PHE A 203 -6.79 -14.67 -2.48
N ILE A 204 -7.13 -15.89 -2.06
CA ILE A 204 -7.59 -16.97 -2.96
C ILE A 204 -8.88 -16.56 -3.66
N LYS A 205 -9.84 -15.94 -2.95
CA LYS A 205 -11.09 -15.47 -3.56
C LYS A 205 -10.82 -14.43 -4.66
N LEU A 206 -10.00 -13.41 -4.37
CA LEU A 206 -9.64 -12.38 -5.35
C LEU A 206 -8.93 -12.97 -6.57
N LYS A 207 -8.00 -13.89 -6.35
CA LYS A 207 -7.30 -14.60 -7.42
C LYS A 207 -8.25 -15.44 -8.28
N THR A 208 -9.10 -16.25 -7.65
CA THR A 208 -10.08 -17.09 -8.34
C THR A 208 -11.06 -16.24 -9.15
N THR A 209 -11.50 -15.09 -8.61
CA THR A 209 -12.34 -14.14 -9.36
C THR A 209 -11.63 -13.61 -10.60
N ALA A 210 -10.35 -13.25 -10.49
CA ALA A 210 -9.55 -12.80 -11.63
C ALA A 210 -9.38 -13.90 -12.69
N GLU A 211 -9.00 -15.11 -12.27
CA GLU A 211 -8.80 -16.27 -13.15
C GLU A 211 -10.06 -16.64 -13.92
N ASN A 212 -11.19 -16.74 -13.22
CA ASN A 212 -12.48 -17.05 -13.85
C ASN A 212 -12.90 -15.96 -14.84
N SER A 213 -12.74 -14.69 -14.47
CA SER A 213 -13.10 -13.56 -15.32
C SER A 213 -12.24 -13.49 -16.57
N VAL A 214 -10.91 -13.66 -16.45
CA VAL A 214 -10.01 -13.68 -17.60
C VAL A 214 -10.32 -14.86 -18.51
N LYS A 215 -10.52 -16.06 -17.97
CA LYS A 215 -10.92 -17.24 -18.74
C LYS A 215 -12.22 -16.99 -19.51
N TYR A 216 -13.23 -16.41 -18.85
CA TYR A 216 -14.50 -16.06 -19.48
C TYR A 216 -14.32 -15.05 -20.62
N ARG A 217 -13.59 -13.95 -20.40
CA ARG A 217 -13.34 -12.92 -21.43
C ARG A 217 -12.58 -13.47 -22.63
N LEU A 218 -11.60 -14.35 -22.40
CA LEU A 218 -10.86 -15.00 -23.48
C LEU A 218 -11.76 -15.97 -24.27
N SER A 219 -12.66 -16.70 -23.60
CA SER A 219 -13.61 -17.59 -24.29
C SER A 219 -14.72 -16.87 -25.05
N ALA A 220 -15.11 -15.68 -24.60
CA ALA A 220 -16.17 -14.87 -25.22
C ALA A 220 -15.66 -13.97 -26.38
N SER A 221 -14.35 -13.94 -26.62
CA SER A 221 -13.73 -13.19 -27.72
C SER A 221 -13.58 -14.01 -29.01
N TYR A 222 -14.06 -15.25 -29.01
CA TYR A 222 -14.19 -16.15 -30.15
C TYR A 222 -15.66 -16.34 -30.51
#